data_AF-A0A2N3BYP7-F1
#
_entry.id   AF-A0A2N3BYP7-F1
#
_cell.length_a   1.000
_cell.length_b   1.000
_cell.length_c   1.000
_cell.angle_alpha   90.00
_cell.angle_beta   90.00
_cell.angle_gamma   90.00
#
_symmetry.space_group_name_H-M   'P 1'
#
loop_
_entity.id
_entity.type
_entity.pdbx_description
1 polymer ?
#
loop_
_entity_poly.entity_id
_entity_poly.type
_entity_poly.pdbx_seq_one_letter_code
_entity_poly.pdbx_strand_id
1 'polypeptide(L)' 'MPQSVVRLAAGRELMSEEQQALCFLAGANSIFVGDKLLTAKNPEEDKDRRLFEKLGIEPMPAHSCPAEK' A
#
# COMPACT_ATOMS: atom_id res chain seq x y z
N MET A 1 8.68 11.33 12.51
CA MET A 1 8.50 12.14 11.30
C MET A 1 7.02 12.15 10.93
N PRO A 2 6.20 13.10 11.43
CA PRO A 2 4.74 13.03 11.30
C PRO A 2 4.19 13.28 9.90
N GLN A 3 4.93 14.02 9.06
CA GLN A 3 4.52 14.38 7.69
C GLN A 3 5.04 13.41 6.63
N SER A 4 5.79 12.38 7.04
CA SER A 4 6.43 11.46 6.11
C SER A 4 5.46 10.39 5.62
N VAL A 5 5.67 9.95 4.38
CA VAL A 5 5.02 8.77 3.83
C VAL A 5 5.85 7.55 4.20
N VAL A 6 5.28 6.64 4.97
CA VAL A 6 5.87 5.37 5.36
C VAL A 6 5.30 4.28 4.46
N ARG A 7 6.14 3.77 3.55
CA ARG A 7 5.76 2.72 2.60
C ARG A 7 6.01 1.33 3.16
N LEU A 8 4.96 0.53 3.30
CA LEU A 8 5.08 -0.91 3.53
C LEU A 8 5.45 -1.56 2.20
N ALA A 9 6.75 -1.86 2.03
CA ALA A 9 7.32 -2.29 0.77
C ALA A 9 7.39 -3.82 0.64
N ALA A 10 8.58 -4.42 0.74
CA ALA A 10 8.80 -5.84 0.50
C ALA A 10 8.28 -6.73 1.64
N GLY A 11 7.96 -7.98 1.31
CA GLY A 11 7.57 -9.01 2.29
C GLY A 11 6.08 -9.10 2.59
N ARG A 12 5.24 -8.24 2.00
CA ARG A 12 3.78 -8.24 2.19
C ARG A 12 3.11 -9.56 1.78
N GLU A 13 3.66 -10.26 0.79
CA GLU A 13 3.19 -11.58 0.38
C GLU A 13 3.24 -12.60 1.52
N LEU A 14 4.24 -12.48 2.41
CA LEU A 14 4.43 -13.37 3.56
C LEU A 14 3.66 -12.91 4.81
N MET A 15 3.05 -11.73 4.78
CA MET A 15 2.30 -11.18 5.90
C MET A 15 0.83 -11.61 5.84
N SER A 16 0.26 -11.90 7.01
CA SER A 16 -1.19 -12.10 7.15
C SER A 16 -1.95 -10.78 6.95
N GLU A 17 -3.26 -10.86 6.69
CA GLU A 17 -4.10 -9.66 6.52
C GLU A 17 -4.09 -8.81 7.80
N GLU A 18 -4.10 -9.45 8.97
CA GLU A 18 -4.10 -8.80 10.28
C GLU A 18 -2.77 -8.08 10.55
N GLN A 19 -1.65 -8.67 10.13
CA GLN A 19 -0.33 -8.04 10.24
C GLN A 19 -0.26 -6.79 9.38
N GLN A 20 -0.76 -6.86 8.14
CA GLN A 20 -0.80 -5.69 7.27
C GLN A 20 -1.73 -4.61 7.84
N ALA A 21 -2.90 -4.98 8.36
CA ALA A 21 -3.82 -4.06 9.03
C ALA A 21 -3.15 -3.35 10.21
N LEU A 22 -2.40 -4.09 11.03
CA LEU A 22 -1.63 -3.53 12.15
C LEU A 22 -0.56 -2.54 11.66
N CYS A 23 0.11 -2.80 10.54
CA CYS A 23 1.07 -1.87 9.96
C CYS A 23 0.41 -0.55 9.53
N PHE A 24 -0.79 -0.59 8.94
CA PHE A 24 -1.54 0.62 8.59
C PHE A 24 -1.98 1.38 9.84
N LEU A 25 -2.44 0.68 10.87
CA LEU A 25 -2.75 1.29 12.17
C LEU A 25 -1.52 1.93 12.83
N ALA A 26 -0.34 1.32 12.68
CA ALA A 26 0.92 1.83 13.21
C ALA A 26 1.48 3.04 12.44
N GLY A 27 0.89 3.42 11.31
CA GLY A 27 1.24 4.62 10.54
C GLY A 27 1.86 4.36 9.17
N ALA A 28 1.87 3.12 8.67
CA ALA A 28 2.12 2.89 7.24
C ALA A 28 0.99 3.51 6.41
N ASN A 29 1.32 4.22 5.34
CA ASN A 29 0.34 4.94 4.51
C ASN A 29 0.66 4.88 3.00
N SER A 30 1.50 3.92 2.58
CA SER A 30 1.79 3.67 1.16
C SER A 30 2.19 2.21 0.95
N ILE A 31 1.88 1.65 -0.22
CA ILE A 31 2.31 0.31 -0.67
C ILE A 31 2.71 0.34 -2.15
N PHE A 32 3.31 -0.75 -2.61
CA PHE A 32 3.41 -1.05 -4.04
C PHE A 32 2.22 -1.89 -4.49
N VAL A 33 1.59 -1.49 -5.58
CA VAL A 33 0.48 -2.21 -6.24
C VAL A 33 0.99 -2.73 -7.59
N GLY A 34 0.68 -3.99 -7.89
CA GLY A 34 1.10 -4.70 -9.11
C GLY A 34 1.63 -6.10 -8.79
N ASP A 35 1.89 -6.91 -9.82
CA ASP A 35 2.17 -8.35 -9.66
C ASP A 35 3.56 -8.67 -9.09
N LYS A 36 4.51 -7.74 -9.26
CA LYS A 36 5.91 -7.95 -8.86
C LYS A 36 6.57 -6.66 -8.42
N LEU A 37 7.55 -6.83 -7.53
CA LEU A 37 8.53 -5.82 -7.17
C LEU A 37 9.69 -5.85 -8.18
N LEU A 38 10.87 -5.44 -7.76
CA LEU A 38 12.07 -5.44 -8.60
C LEU A 38 12.51 -6.86 -9.01
N THR A 39 12.48 -7.81 -8.09
CA THR A 39 12.93 -9.21 -8.30
C THR A 39 12.04 -10.26 -7.62
N ALA A 40 11.10 -9.83 -6.78
CA ALA A 40 10.25 -10.71 -5.99
C ALA A 40 8.77 -10.49 -6.35
N LYS A 41 7.94 -11.47 -5.99
CA LYS A 41 6.48 -11.35 -6.11
C LYS A 41 5.94 -10.30 -5.14
N ASN A 42 4.83 -9.70 -5.53
CA ASN A 42 4.07 -8.75 -4.71
C ASN A 42 2.64 -9.32 -4.53
N PRO A 43 1.90 -8.94 -3.47
CA PRO A 43 0.50 -9.30 -3.39
C PRO A 43 -0.27 -8.85 -4.63
N GLU A 44 -1.22 -9.68 -5.06
CA GLU A 44 -2.12 -9.37 -6.16
C GLU A 44 -2.97 -8.14 -5.84
N GLU A 45 -3.24 -7.32 -6.86
CA GLU A 45 -4.03 -6.09 -6.72
C GLU A 45 -5.42 -6.35 -6.10
N ASP A 46 -6.07 -7.46 -6.46
CA ASP A 46 -7.36 -7.86 -5.91
C ASP A 46 -7.32 -8.10 -4.40
N LYS A 47 -6.22 -8.66 -3.89
CA LYS A 47 -6.05 -8.92 -2.45
C LYS A 47 -5.89 -7.61 -1.70
N ASP A 48 -5.13 -6.67 -2.25
CA ASP A 48 -4.90 -5.35 -1.67
C ASP A 48 -6.19 -4.53 -1.64
N ARG A 49 -6.95 -4.54 -2.75
CA ARG A 49 -8.26 -3.88 -2.84
C ARG A 49 -9.24 -4.39 -1.79
N ARG A 50 -9.38 -5.71 -1.64
CA ARG A 50 -10.25 -6.32 -0.63
C ARG A 50 -9.83 -5.96 0.79
N LEU A 51 -8.53 -5.93 1.07
CA LEU A 51 -8.02 -5.53 2.38
C LEU A 51 -8.39 -4.07 2.70
N PHE A 52 -8.19 -3.17 1.74
CA PHE A 52 -8.53 -1.75 1.93
C PHE A 52 -10.04 -1.51 2.08
N GLU A 53 -10.87 -2.22 1.33
CA GLU A 53 -12.33 -2.18 1.51
C GLU A 53 -12.74 -2.63 2.92
N LYS A 54 -12.14 -3.72 3.45
CA LYS A 54 -12.40 -4.18 4.82
C LYS A 54 -11.96 -3.18 5.88
N LEU A 55 -10.83 -2.51 5.66
CA LEU A 55 -10.25 -1.54 6.59
C LEU A 55 -10.85 -0.13 6.46
N GLY A 56 -11.64 0.13 5.41
CA GLY A 56 -12.19 1.47 5.11
C GLY A 56 -11.11 2.48 4.71
N ILE A 57 -10.02 2.02 4.08
CA ILE A 57 -8.91 2.89 3.65
C ILE A 57 -9.16 3.33 2.21
N GLU A 58 -9.15 4.65 2.00
CA GLU A 58 -9.28 5.24 0.66
C GLU A 58 -7.91 5.66 0.09
N PRO A 59 -7.72 5.51 -1.24
CA PRO A 59 -6.50 5.97 -1.89
C PRO A 59 -6.37 7.50 -1.84
N MET A 60 -5.15 7.98 -1.65
CA MET A 60 -4.85 9.41 -1.75
C MET A 60 -5.11 9.93 -3.17
N PRO A 61 -5.53 11.19 -3.33
CA PRO A 61 -5.71 11.78 -4.65
C PRO A 61 -4.40 11.74 -5.44
N ALA A 62 -4.49 11.39 -6.73
CA ALA A 62 -3.34 11.40 -7.62
C ALA A 62 -2.72 12.80 -7.66
N HIS A 63 -1.39 12.85 -7.58
CA HIS A 63 -0.69 14.11 -7.76
C HIS A 63 -0.84 14.56 -9.22
N SER A 64 -1.44 15.73 -9.44
CA SER A 64 -1.53 16.33 -10.77
C SER A 64 -0.13 16.67 -11.25
N CYS A 65 0.29 16.13 -12.40
CA CYS A 65 1.59 16.44 -12.95
C CYS A 65 1.60 17.91 -13.42
N PRO A 66 2.55 18.76 -12.97
CA PRO A 66 2.59 20.16 -13.40
C PRO A 66 2.80 20.35 -14.91
N ALA A 67 3.24 19.30 -15.61
CA ALA A 67 3.53 19.29 -17.05
C ALA A 67 2.29 19.12 -17.95
N GLU A 68 1.08 18.98 -17.39
CA GLU A 68 -0.17 18.82 -18.14
C GLU A 68 -0.92 20.15 -18.41
N LYS A 69 -0.23 21.30 -18.35
CA LYS A 69 -0.76 22.62 -18.76
C LYS A 69 0.01 23.21 -19.93
#